data_AF-A0A839WPZ3-F1
#
_entry.id   AF-A0A839WPZ3-F1
#
_cell.length_a   1.000
_cell.length_b   1.000
_cell.length_c   1.000
_cell.angle_alpha   90.00
_cell.angle_beta   90.00
_cell.angle_gamma   90.00
#
_symmetry.space_group_name_H-M   'P 1'
#
loop_
_entity.id
_entity.type
_entity.pdbx_description
1 polymer ?
#
loop_
_entity_poly.entity_id
_entity_poly.type
_entity_poly.pdbx_seq_one_letter_code
_entity_poly.pdbx_strand_id
1 'polypeptide(L)'
;MNAAEVVDDYLGVLLSAAPTSAPAAAAPAPPPAVAATPVTAPPGPTPAPAQTAPPPPAPPATRPRPPAPAPAVRAQPAPPATPAPAPAAPRVASAAARADIPPPRRSGERQARWLRLRCGSQIYGLELLKIREVVLPAPLLPVRGASPCLAGLMNLRGQVVPVIDLGLQLGDTAVEDTPATRIVVLEEHGDTLGLRVSTVEDVAVVSDAQIEGAHTSRLAPVGDHRIRGIARLGGAVMLLLDASRLLSMPLYTAR
;
A
#
# COMPACT_ATOMS: atom_id res chain seq x y z
N MET A 1 -38.68 -10.37 -22.51
CA MET A 1 -37.71 -11.47 -22.46
C MET A 1 -36.80 -11.25 -21.26
N ASN A 2 -36.55 -12.32 -20.50
CA ASN A 2 -36.18 -12.32 -19.08
C ASN A 2 -34.68 -12.64 -18.89
N ALA A 3 -34.10 -12.26 -17.74
CA ALA A 3 -32.68 -12.29 -17.43
C ALA A 3 -32.07 -13.69 -17.18
N ALA A 4 -32.52 -14.72 -17.90
CA ALA A 4 -32.07 -16.11 -17.76
C ALA A 4 -31.28 -16.65 -18.98
N GLU A 5 -31.12 -15.87 -20.05
CA GLU A 5 -30.53 -16.36 -21.32
C GLU A 5 -29.06 -15.99 -21.55
N VAL A 6 -28.35 -15.42 -20.56
CA VAL A 6 -26.94 -15.00 -20.74
C VAL A 6 -25.93 -16.00 -20.12
N VAL A 7 -26.40 -17.12 -19.55
CA VAL A 7 -25.52 -18.10 -18.86
C VAL A 7 -25.20 -19.35 -19.71
N ASP A 8 -25.84 -19.53 -20.87
CA ASP A 8 -25.68 -20.76 -21.67
C ASP A 8 -24.53 -20.72 -22.71
N ASP A 9 -23.95 -19.55 -22.99
CA ASP A 9 -22.94 -19.41 -24.05
C ASP A 9 -21.54 -19.95 -23.67
N TYR A 10 -21.30 -20.23 -22.37
CA TYR A 10 -19.99 -20.68 -21.88
C TYR A 10 -19.84 -22.20 -21.69
N LEU A 11 -20.88 -23.01 -21.89
CA LEU A 11 -20.81 -24.47 -21.76
C LEU A 11 -20.75 -25.24 -23.10
N GLY A 12 -20.86 -24.55 -24.24
CA GLY A 12 -20.89 -25.18 -25.57
C GLY A 12 -19.52 -25.61 -26.15
N VAL A 13 -18.40 -25.12 -25.61
CA VAL A 13 -17.06 -25.37 -26.19
C VAL A 13 -16.33 -26.58 -25.58
N LEU A 14 -16.82 -27.13 -24.46
CA LEU A 14 -16.18 -28.26 -23.77
C LEU A 14 -16.73 -29.65 -24.14
N LEU A 15 -17.72 -29.75 -25.04
CA LEU A 15 -18.37 -31.03 -25.39
C LEU A 15 -18.44 -31.36 -26.89
N SER A 16 -17.67 -30.66 -27.75
CA SER A 16 -17.60 -30.98 -29.18
C SER A 16 -16.23 -31.51 -29.58
N ALA A 17 -15.96 -32.77 -29.23
CA ALA A 17 -15.01 -33.61 -29.93
C ALA A 17 -15.39 -35.08 -29.70
N ALA A 18 -16.39 -35.54 -30.45
CA ALA A 18 -16.66 -36.97 -30.57
C ALA A 18 -15.58 -37.63 -31.46
N PRO A 19 -15.13 -38.86 -31.13
CA PRO A 19 -14.04 -39.55 -31.79
C PRO A 19 -14.46 -40.20 -33.12
N THR A 20 -13.58 -40.13 -34.13
CA THR A 20 -13.69 -40.87 -35.38
C THR A 20 -13.15 -42.30 -35.22
N SER A 21 -13.97 -43.26 -35.64
CA SER A 21 -13.74 -44.71 -35.69
C SER A 21 -12.67 -45.14 -36.71
N ALA A 22 -11.74 -46.02 -36.32
CA ALA A 22 -11.10 -47.07 -37.15
C ALA A 22 -10.34 -48.10 -36.24
N PRO A 23 -9.88 -49.28 -36.71
CA PRO A 23 -10.29 -50.57 -36.15
C PRO A 23 -9.20 -51.38 -35.39
N ALA A 24 -9.73 -52.34 -34.62
CA ALA A 24 -9.22 -53.64 -34.17
C ALA A 24 -7.71 -54.02 -34.18
N ALA A 25 -7.33 -54.60 -33.04
CA ALA A 25 -6.42 -55.74 -32.84
C ALA A 25 -4.90 -55.49 -32.75
N ALA A 26 -4.40 -55.45 -31.51
CA ALA A 26 -3.34 -56.35 -31.01
C ALA A 26 -3.03 -56.00 -29.54
N ALA A 27 -3.26 -56.94 -28.63
CA ALA A 27 -2.88 -56.82 -27.23
C ALA A 27 -1.36 -57.07 -27.06
N PRO A 28 -0.63 -56.25 -26.30
CA PRO A 28 0.69 -56.63 -25.78
C PRO A 28 0.58 -57.24 -24.37
N ALA A 29 1.43 -58.23 -24.14
CA ALA A 29 1.55 -59.14 -22.99
C ALA A 29 1.81 -58.46 -21.63
N PRO A 30 1.53 -59.14 -20.49
CA PRO A 30 1.84 -58.63 -19.16
C PRO A 30 3.36 -58.52 -18.90
N PRO A 31 3.83 -57.55 -18.09
CA PRO A 31 5.24 -57.44 -17.73
C PRO A 31 5.66 -58.57 -16.78
N PRO A 32 6.85 -59.18 -16.96
CA PRO A 32 7.35 -60.21 -16.05
C PRO A 32 7.86 -59.64 -14.72
N ALA A 33 7.71 -60.47 -13.70
CA ALA A 33 8.09 -60.25 -12.31
C ALA A 33 9.62 -60.31 -12.08
N VAL A 34 10.08 -59.41 -11.22
CA VAL A 34 11.14 -59.55 -10.20
C VAL A 34 12.50 -60.14 -10.63
N ALA A 35 13.52 -59.26 -10.62
CA ALA A 35 14.87 -59.62 -10.19
C ALA A 35 15.42 -58.51 -9.28
N ALA A 36 15.57 -58.83 -8.00
CA ALA A 36 16.14 -57.95 -6.98
C ALA A 36 17.62 -57.65 -7.30
N THR A 37 17.96 -56.37 -7.39
CA THR A 37 19.34 -55.89 -7.42
C THR A 37 19.79 -55.51 -6.00
N PRO A 38 21.04 -55.82 -5.62
CA PRO A 38 21.51 -55.65 -4.25
C PRO A 38 21.69 -54.17 -3.85
N VAL A 39 21.22 -53.89 -2.64
CA VAL A 39 21.43 -52.67 -1.84
C VAL A 39 22.92 -52.28 -1.84
N THR A 40 23.22 -51.09 -2.37
CA THR A 40 24.48 -50.39 -2.08
C THR A 40 24.26 -49.54 -0.83
N ALA A 41 25.04 -49.81 0.21
CA ALA A 41 24.99 -49.13 1.49
C ALA A 41 25.29 -47.61 1.36
N PRO A 42 24.68 -46.75 2.19
CA PRO A 42 24.92 -45.32 2.15
C PRO A 42 26.34 -44.97 2.65
N PRO A 43 27.00 -43.93 2.10
CA PRO A 43 28.25 -43.43 2.64
C PRO A 43 28.05 -42.88 4.06
N GLY A 44 29.01 -43.19 4.94
CA GLY A 44 29.01 -42.78 6.34
C GLY A 44 29.02 -41.26 6.56
N PRO A 45 28.73 -40.79 7.77
CA PRO A 45 28.54 -39.38 8.07
C PRO A 45 29.84 -38.58 7.86
N THR A 46 29.75 -37.52 7.06
CA THR A 46 30.73 -36.43 6.98
C THR A 46 31.00 -35.87 8.38
N PRO A 47 32.28 -35.70 8.81
CA PRO A 47 32.57 -35.04 10.07
C PRO A 47 32.12 -33.57 10.01
N ALA A 48 31.32 -33.16 10.98
CA ALA A 48 30.86 -31.79 11.15
C ALA A 48 32.06 -30.83 11.33
N PRO A 49 32.01 -29.59 10.79
CA PRO A 49 33.02 -28.59 11.07
C PRO A 49 33.01 -28.25 12.57
N ALA A 50 34.21 -28.11 13.15
CA ALA A 50 34.42 -27.73 14.54
C ALA A 50 33.62 -26.47 14.88
N GLN A 51 32.78 -26.56 15.91
CA GLN A 51 32.07 -25.42 16.47
C GLN A 51 33.09 -24.51 17.16
N THR A 52 33.38 -23.36 16.56
CA THR A 52 34.07 -22.27 17.24
C THR A 52 33.20 -21.78 18.39
N ALA A 53 33.73 -21.82 19.61
CA ALA A 53 33.04 -21.33 20.81
C ALA A 53 32.60 -19.86 20.63
N PRO A 54 31.41 -19.46 21.07
CA PRO A 54 30.98 -18.07 21.02
C PRO A 54 31.84 -17.21 21.99
N PRO A 55 32.15 -15.95 21.63
CA PRO A 55 32.87 -15.04 22.51
C PRO A 55 32.03 -14.71 23.78
N PRO A 56 32.66 -14.39 24.91
CA PRO A 56 31.96 -14.06 26.15
C PRO A 56 31.07 -12.82 25.99
N PRO A 57 29.96 -12.72 26.75
CA PRO A 57 29.03 -11.59 26.66
C PRO A 57 29.68 -10.27 27.08
N ALA A 58 29.38 -9.20 26.33
CA ALA A 58 29.79 -7.85 26.64
C ALA A 58 29.15 -7.35 27.96
N PRO A 59 29.84 -6.48 28.74
CA PRO A 59 29.30 -5.93 29.97
C PRO A 59 28.05 -5.07 29.71
N PRO A 60 27.11 -5.00 30.67
CA PRO A 60 25.85 -4.27 30.48
C PRO A 60 26.09 -2.76 30.31
N ALA A 61 25.46 -2.19 29.27
CA ALA A 61 25.43 -0.75 29.04
C ALA A 61 24.71 -0.04 30.19
N THR A 62 25.36 0.98 30.76
CA THR A 62 24.79 1.88 31.76
C THR A 62 23.61 2.65 31.17
N ARG A 63 22.44 2.58 31.82
CA ARG A 63 21.26 3.36 31.44
C ARG A 63 21.56 4.86 31.47
N PRO A 64 21.15 5.65 30.46
CA PRO A 64 21.15 7.10 30.56
C PRO A 64 20.13 7.57 31.60
N ARG A 65 20.54 8.52 32.43
CA ARG A 65 19.69 9.23 33.41
C ARG A 65 18.61 10.05 32.67
N PRO A 66 17.35 10.07 33.15
CA PRO A 66 16.30 10.87 32.51
C PRO A 66 16.60 12.38 32.63
N PRO A 67 16.27 13.19 31.61
CA PRO A 67 16.44 14.64 31.68
C PRO A 67 15.46 15.28 32.67
N ALA A 68 15.92 16.33 33.34
CA ALA A 68 15.13 17.11 34.29
C ALA A 68 13.95 17.84 33.61
N PRO A 69 12.82 18.07 34.31
CA PRO A 69 11.67 18.76 33.73
C PRO A 69 11.97 20.24 33.47
N ALA A 70 11.50 20.74 32.33
CA ALA A 70 11.60 22.14 31.91
C ALA A 70 10.72 23.07 32.77
N PRO A 71 11.11 24.35 32.97
CA PRO A 71 10.36 25.28 33.81
C PRO A 71 9.04 25.73 33.15
N ALA A 72 8.00 25.86 33.98
CA ALA A 72 6.67 26.30 33.59
C ALA A 72 6.67 27.73 33.02
N VAL A 73 6.15 27.88 31.80
CA VAL A 73 5.93 29.18 31.15
C VAL A 73 4.73 29.87 31.80
N ARG A 74 4.99 31.08 32.31
CA ARG A 74 4.01 31.98 32.91
C ARG A 74 2.99 32.45 31.87
N ALA A 75 1.70 32.26 32.15
CA ALA A 75 0.60 32.74 31.32
C ALA A 75 0.63 34.27 31.13
N GLN A 76 0.47 34.73 29.89
CA GLN A 76 0.26 36.14 29.55
C GLN A 76 -1.22 36.53 29.73
N PRO A 77 -1.55 37.76 30.18
CA PRO A 77 -2.94 38.21 30.29
C PRO A 77 -3.54 38.56 28.93
N ALA A 78 -4.84 38.30 28.78
CA ALA A 78 -5.65 38.61 27.59
C ALA A 78 -5.78 40.11 27.30
N PRO A 79 -5.95 40.53 26.02
CA PRO A 79 -6.17 41.93 25.66
C PRO A 79 -7.61 42.40 25.97
N PRO A 80 -7.84 43.71 26.17
CA PRO A 80 -9.15 44.25 26.50
C PRO A 80 -10.11 44.28 25.30
N ALA A 81 -11.40 44.08 25.61
CA ALA A 81 -12.52 44.08 24.67
C ALA A 81 -12.84 45.48 24.13
N THR A 82 -13.02 45.58 22.82
CA THR A 82 -13.51 46.77 22.10
C THR A 82 -15.03 46.92 22.28
N PRO A 83 -15.58 48.13 22.50
CA PRO A 83 -17.03 48.30 22.64
C PRO A 83 -17.75 48.27 21.29
N ALA A 84 -18.96 47.70 21.29
CA ALA A 84 -19.87 47.61 20.15
C ALA A 84 -20.46 48.98 19.74
N PRO A 85 -20.76 49.24 18.45
CA PRO A 85 -21.53 50.41 18.05
C PRO A 85 -23.04 50.10 18.02
N ALA A 86 -23.84 51.08 18.44
CA ALA A 86 -25.31 51.09 18.40
C ALA A 86 -25.86 51.25 16.96
N PRO A 87 -27.13 50.87 16.69
CA PRO A 87 -27.69 50.88 15.34
C PRO A 87 -28.36 52.22 15.02
N ALA A 88 -28.15 52.72 13.80
CA ALA A 88 -28.95 53.77 13.19
C ALA A 88 -29.49 53.27 11.84
N ALA A 89 -30.82 53.31 11.69
CA ALA A 89 -31.56 52.87 10.51
C ALA A 89 -31.63 54.00 9.43
N PRO A 90 -32.40 53.84 8.33
CA PRO A 90 -31.87 53.80 6.97
C PRO A 90 -32.07 55.12 6.21
N ARG A 91 -31.23 55.37 5.18
CA ARG A 91 -31.51 56.39 4.17
C ARG A 91 -31.37 55.82 2.75
N VAL A 92 -32.35 56.22 1.94
CA VAL A 92 -32.67 55.75 0.59
C VAL A 92 -31.81 56.49 -0.45
N ALA A 93 -31.56 55.81 -1.57
CA ALA A 93 -31.19 56.31 -2.90
C ALA A 93 -29.75 56.81 -3.13
N SER A 94 -29.00 56.12 -4.01
CA SER A 94 -29.01 56.40 -5.46
C SER A 94 -27.69 56.02 -6.15
N ALA A 95 -27.83 55.41 -7.33
CA ALA A 95 -26.97 55.49 -8.52
C ALA A 95 -25.46 55.18 -8.44
N ALA A 96 -25.12 54.05 -9.09
CA ALA A 96 -24.03 53.93 -10.07
C ALA A 96 -22.59 54.25 -9.63
N ALA A 97 -21.90 53.22 -9.15
CA ALA A 97 -20.49 53.01 -9.47
C ALA A 97 -20.30 51.52 -9.73
N ARG A 98 -19.83 51.19 -10.94
CA ARG A 98 -19.53 49.83 -11.38
C ARG A 98 -18.52 49.21 -10.44
N ALA A 99 -19.01 48.31 -9.59
CA ALA A 99 -18.20 47.34 -8.89
C ALA A 99 -17.62 46.38 -9.94
N ASP A 100 -16.36 46.59 -10.30
CA ASP A 100 -15.50 45.48 -10.70
C ASP A 100 -15.10 44.74 -9.41
N ILE A 101 -16.10 44.12 -8.77
CA ILE A 101 -15.82 43.06 -7.80
C ILE A 101 -15.44 41.89 -8.69
N PRO A 102 -14.15 41.46 -8.72
CA PRO A 102 -13.84 40.19 -9.35
C PRO A 102 -14.76 39.15 -8.71
N PRO A 103 -15.45 38.31 -9.51
CA PRO A 103 -16.34 37.29 -8.96
C PRO A 103 -15.58 36.56 -7.86
N PRO A 104 -16.21 36.20 -6.73
CA PRO A 104 -15.54 35.40 -5.71
C PRO A 104 -14.91 34.23 -6.47
N ARG A 105 -13.57 34.12 -6.42
CA ARG A 105 -12.87 33.04 -7.11
C ARG A 105 -13.60 31.79 -6.67
N ARG A 106 -14.34 31.15 -7.58
CA ARG A 106 -15.08 29.92 -7.27
C ARG A 106 -14.10 29.07 -6.50
N SER A 107 -14.46 28.67 -5.28
CA SER A 107 -13.66 27.86 -4.38
C SER A 107 -12.84 26.90 -5.22
N GLY A 108 -11.56 27.23 -5.44
CA GLY A 108 -10.79 26.64 -6.52
C GLY A 108 -10.84 25.14 -6.31
N GLU A 109 -11.38 24.42 -7.29
CA GLU A 109 -11.49 22.96 -7.21
C GLU A 109 -10.08 22.45 -6.91
N ARG A 110 -9.87 21.93 -5.69
CA ARG A 110 -8.54 21.52 -5.28
C ARG A 110 -8.19 20.33 -6.16
N GLN A 111 -7.13 20.51 -6.94
CA GLN A 111 -6.54 19.47 -7.76
C GLN A 111 -5.30 18.98 -7.05
N ALA A 112 -5.24 17.68 -6.81
CA ALA A 112 -4.07 17.01 -6.26
C ALA A 112 -3.42 16.14 -7.35
N ARG A 113 -2.10 15.97 -7.26
CA ARG A 113 -1.34 15.06 -8.12
C ARG A 113 -1.15 13.74 -7.39
N TRP A 114 -1.37 12.65 -8.09
CA TRP A 114 -1.34 11.29 -7.56
C TRP A 114 -0.39 10.45 -8.41
N LEU A 115 0.58 9.79 -7.77
CA LEU A 115 1.38 8.76 -8.41
C LEU A 115 0.53 7.50 -8.56
N ARG A 116 0.34 7.03 -9.79
CA ARG A 116 -0.34 5.77 -10.08
C ARG A 116 0.64 4.62 -9.98
N LEU A 117 0.23 3.57 -9.29
CA LEU A 117 1.02 2.37 -9.08
C LEU A 117 0.12 1.14 -9.16
N ARG A 118 0.71 0.00 -9.51
CA ARG A 118 0.02 -1.29 -9.52
C ARG A 118 0.48 -2.14 -8.36
N CYS A 119 -0.48 -2.86 -7.79
CA CYS A 119 -0.23 -3.99 -6.93
C CYS A 119 -1.18 -5.10 -7.37
N GLY A 120 -0.63 -6.24 -7.80
CA GLY A 120 -1.41 -7.29 -8.44
C GLY A 120 -2.15 -6.79 -9.69
N SER A 121 -3.45 -7.01 -9.74
CA SER A 121 -4.32 -6.57 -10.86
C SER A 121 -4.86 -5.14 -10.71
N GLN A 122 -4.72 -4.53 -9.53
CA GLN A 122 -5.39 -3.29 -9.16
C GLN A 122 -4.48 -2.06 -9.23
N ILE A 123 -5.07 -0.91 -9.57
CA ILE A 123 -4.39 0.39 -9.63
C ILE A 123 -4.70 1.19 -8.35
N TYR A 124 -3.64 1.70 -7.74
CA TYR A 124 -3.68 2.57 -6.57
C TYR A 124 -3.06 3.93 -6.88
N GLY A 125 -3.47 4.93 -6.12
CA GLY A 125 -2.92 6.28 -6.15
C GLY A 125 -2.33 6.65 -4.79
N LEU A 126 -1.12 7.22 -4.79
CA LEU A 126 -0.53 7.90 -3.64
C LEU A 126 -0.34 9.38 -3.95
N GLU A 127 -0.70 10.25 -3.00
CA GLU A 127 -0.56 11.68 -3.20
C GLU A 127 0.92 12.04 -3.37
N LEU A 128 1.26 12.70 -4.49
CA LEU A 128 2.64 12.95 -4.88
C LEU A 128 3.41 13.77 -3.83
N LEU A 129 2.72 14.65 -3.09
CA LEU A 129 3.29 15.46 -2.02
C LEU A 129 3.75 14.65 -0.80
N LYS A 130 3.29 13.41 -0.65
CA LYS A 130 3.67 12.50 0.43
C LYS A 130 4.79 11.54 0.03
N ILE A 131 5.22 11.59 -1.23
CA ILE A 131 6.25 10.71 -1.79
C ILE A 131 7.57 11.47 -1.80
N ARG A 132 8.56 10.89 -1.12
CA ARG A 132 9.92 11.42 -1.09
C ARG A 132 10.71 11.01 -2.33
N GLU A 133 10.73 9.71 -2.64
CA GLU A 133 11.43 9.16 -3.80
C GLU A 133 10.90 7.77 -4.18
N VAL A 134 11.20 7.34 -5.40
CA VAL A 134 10.93 5.97 -5.89
C VAL A 134 12.26 5.33 -6.23
N VAL A 135 12.57 4.20 -5.61
CA VAL A 135 13.85 3.50 -5.74
C VAL A 135 13.67 2.08 -6.25
N LEU A 136 14.74 1.52 -6.80
CA LEU A 136 14.78 0.10 -7.12
C LEU A 136 14.83 -0.73 -5.84
N PRO A 137 14.22 -1.93 -5.81
CA PRO A 137 14.33 -2.83 -4.67
C PRO A 137 15.80 -3.18 -4.41
N ALA A 138 16.18 -3.07 -3.14
CA ALA A 138 17.48 -3.50 -2.64
C ALA A 138 17.28 -4.63 -1.62
N PRO A 139 18.33 -5.42 -1.31
CA PRO A 139 18.26 -6.43 -0.26
C PRO A 139 17.76 -5.83 1.06
N LEU A 140 16.70 -6.41 1.62
CA LEU A 140 16.11 -5.97 2.89
C LEU A 140 16.71 -6.77 4.05
N LEU A 141 16.95 -6.10 5.17
CA LEU A 141 17.30 -6.74 6.43
C LEU A 141 16.03 -7.35 7.05
N PRO A 142 15.96 -8.68 7.25
CA PRO A 142 14.76 -9.33 7.77
C PRO A 142 14.56 -8.99 9.25
N VAL A 143 13.30 -8.78 9.64
CA VAL A 143 12.90 -8.50 11.03
C VAL A 143 12.16 -9.71 11.58
N ARG A 144 12.56 -10.20 12.76
CA ARG A 144 11.89 -11.32 13.44
C ARG A 144 10.71 -10.82 14.27
N GLY A 145 9.59 -11.55 14.23
CA GLY A 145 8.39 -11.22 15.02
C GLY A 145 7.61 -10.01 14.53
N ALA A 146 7.93 -9.49 13.33
CA ALA A 146 7.16 -8.42 12.72
C ALA A 146 5.85 -8.93 12.11
N SER A 147 4.95 -7.99 11.81
CA SER A 147 3.75 -8.29 11.03
C SER A 147 4.12 -8.91 9.67
N PRO A 148 3.33 -9.84 9.12
CA PRO A 148 3.58 -10.44 7.81
C PRO A 148 3.74 -9.42 6.67
N CYS A 149 3.11 -8.24 6.79
CA CYS A 149 3.24 -7.18 5.80
C CYS A 149 4.61 -6.46 5.84
N LEU A 150 5.41 -6.61 6.90
CA LEU A 150 6.74 -6.02 6.97
C LEU A 150 7.75 -6.90 6.22
N ALA A 151 8.14 -6.45 5.03
CA ALA A 151 9.13 -7.14 4.19
C ALA A 151 10.55 -7.06 4.81
N GLY A 152 10.85 -5.96 5.52
CA GLY A 152 12.10 -5.81 6.25
C GLY A 152 12.50 -4.34 6.44
N LEU A 153 13.79 -4.11 6.64
CA LEU A 153 14.38 -2.77 6.74
C LEU A 153 15.34 -2.53 5.57
N MET A 154 15.32 -1.32 5.02
CA MET A 154 16.30 -0.88 4.02
C MET A 154 17.13 0.29 4.53
N ASN A 155 18.34 0.46 4.00
CA ASN A 155 19.13 1.66 4.22
C ASN A 155 18.93 2.64 3.06
N LEU A 156 18.32 3.79 3.33
CA LEU A 156 18.17 4.88 2.39
C LEU A 156 19.04 6.05 2.82
N ARG A 157 20.17 6.24 2.12
CA ARG A 157 21.12 7.35 2.37
C ARG A 157 21.59 7.47 3.83
N GLY A 158 21.80 6.34 4.49
CA GLY A 158 22.22 6.28 5.90
C GLY A 158 21.07 6.27 6.91
N GLN A 159 19.82 6.37 6.47
CA GLN A 159 18.64 6.23 7.31
C GLN A 159 18.01 4.85 7.16
N VAL A 160 17.68 4.22 8.29
CA VAL A 160 16.98 2.94 8.31
C VAL A 160 15.50 3.20 8.08
N VAL A 161 14.98 2.67 6.98
CA VAL A 161 13.58 2.83 6.56
C VAL A 161 12.89 1.47 6.59
N PRO A 162 11.78 1.30 7.32
CA PRO A 162 10.97 0.09 7.23
C PRO A 162 10.34 -0.03 5.86
N VAL A 163 10.28 -1.25 5.32
CA VAL A 163 9.66 -1.54 4.03
C VAL A 163 8.53 -2.55 4.23
N ILE A 164 7.33 -2.17 3.82
CA ILE A 164 6.17 -3.05 3.80
C ILE A 164 5.86 -3.51 2.38
N ASP A 165 5.34 -4.72 2.26
CA ASP A 165 4.77 -5.26 1.04
C ASP A 165 3.33 -4.76 0.88
N LEU A 166 3.07 -3.96 -0.15
CA LEU A 166 1.74 -3.36 -0.33
C LEU A 166 0.66 -4.41 -0.63
N GLY A 167 1.01 -5.52 -1.29
CA GLY A 167 0.09 -6.59 -1.61
C GLY A 167 -0.40 -7.29 -0.36
N LEU A 168 0.54 -7.79 0.45
CA LEU A 168 0.23 -8.38 1.76
C LEU A 168 -0.51 -7.40 2.65
N GLN A 169 -0.09 -6.13 2.63
CA GLN A 169 -0.73 -5.09 3.40
C GLN A 169 -2.20 -4.95 3.01
N LEU A 170 -2.54 -4.94 1.72
CA LEU A 170 -3.91 -4.82 1.21
C LEU A 170 -4.72 -6.12 1.25
N GLY A 171 -4.15 -7.21 1.76
CA GLY A 171 -4.80 -8.53 1.82
C GLY A 171 -4.72 -9.31 0.51
N ASP A 172 -3.87 -8.89 -0.42
CA ASP A 172 -3.52 -9.60 -1.65
C ASP A 172 -2.28 -10.49 -1.41
N THR A 173 -1.79 -11.15 -2.46
CA THR A 173 -0.52 -11.88 -2.42
C THR A 173 0.67 -10.93 -2.30
N ALA A 174 1.80 -11.47 -1.83
CA ALA A 174 3.05 -10.72 -1.78
C ALA A 174 3.46 -10.26 -3.18
N VAL A 175 4.03 -9.06 -3.26
CA VAL A 175 4.50 -8.48 -4.51
C VAL A 175 5.67 -9.30 -5.04
N GLU A 176 5.53 -9.85 -6.25
CA GLU A 176 6.60 -10.60 -6.90
C GLU A 176 7.81 -9.71 -7.22
N ASP A 177 9.01 -10.32 -7.15
CA ASP A 177 10.25 -9.66 -7.56
C ASP A 177 10.38 -9.71 -9.09
N THR A 178 10.08 -8.58 -9.72
CA THR A 178 10.19 -8.39 -11.17
C THR A 178 11.11 -7.21 -11.49
N PRO A 179 11.64 -7.09 -12.72
CA PRO A 179 12.39 -5.91 -13.15
C PRO A 179 11.58 -4.61 -13.08
N ALA A 180 10.25 -4.70 -12.95
CA ALA A 180 9.33 -3.58 -12.85
C ALA A 180 8.93 -3.24 -11.39
N THR A 181 9.34 -4.06 -10.40
CA THR A 181 9.07 -3.85 -8.97
C THR A 181 9.85 -2.67 -8.43
N ARG A 182 9.20 -1.79 -7.65
CA ARG A 182 9.82 -0.58 -7.07
C ARG A 182 9.48 -0.46 -5.59
N ILE A 183 10.26 0.34 -4.87
CA ILE A 183 9.94 0.78 -3.52
C ILE A 183 9.61 2.29 -3.58
N VAL A 184 8.37 2.64 -3.23
CA VAL A 184 7.92 4.02 -3.11
C VAL A 184 8.14 4.47 -1.68
N VAL A 185 8.97 5.49 -1.47
CA VAL A 185 9.29 6.00 -0.14
C VAL A 185 8.33 7.13 0.21
N LEU A 186 7.54 6.91 1.25
CA LEU A 186 6.67 7.90 1.85
C LEU A 186 7.40 8.64 2.98
N GLU A 187 7.12 9.93 3.11
CA GLU A 187 7.61 10.74 4.22
C GLU A 187 6.55 11.75 4.67
N GLU A 188 6.30 11.80 5.97
CA GLU A 188 5.44 12.82 6.58
C GLU A 188 5.86 13.10 8.02
N HIS A 189 6.02 14.37 8.39
CA HIS A 189 6.38 14.79 9.77
C HIS A 189 7.64 14.10 10.35
N GLY A 190 8.55 13.63 9.49
CA GLY A 190 9.78 12.90 9.89
C GLY A 190 9.62 11.38 9.94
N ASP A 191 8.40 10.86 9.87
CA ASP A 191 8.16 9.42 9.71
C ASP A 191 8.39 9.01 8.25
N THR A 192 9.10 7.91 8.04
CA THR A 192 9.44 7.40 6.70
C THR A 192 9.06 5.93 6.58
N LEU A 193 8.46 5.56 5.44
CA LEU A 193 8.04 4.18 5.15
C LEU A 193 8.26 3.86 3.68
N GLY A 194 8.89 2.72 3.40
CA GLY A 194 8.97 2.14 2.06
C GLY A 194 7.76 1.27 1.76
N LEU A 195 7.14 1.49 0.61
CA LEU A 195 6.08 0.65 0.07
C LEU A 195 6.61 -0.11 -1.14
N ARG A 196 6.73 -1.44 -1.01
CA ARG A 196 7.06 -2.30 -2.15
C ARG A 196 5.83 -2.50 -3.01
N VAL A 197 5.94 -2.19 -4.31
CA VAL A 197 4.84 -2.20 -5.28
C VAL A 197 5.24 -2.94 -6.56
N SER A 198 4.27 -3.52 -7.26
CA SER A 198 4.53 -4.31 -8.48
C SER A 198 5.07 -3.45 -9.60
N THR A 199 4.45 -2.30 -9.87
CA THR A 199 4.94 -1.32 -10.86
C THR A 199 4.54 0.09 -10.46
N VAL A 200 5.28 1.08 -10.95
CA VAL A 200 4.90 2.49 -10.92
C VAL A 200 4.57 2.89 -12.36
N GLU A 201 3.40 3.51 -12.56
CA GLU A 201 2.92 3.94 -13.88
C GLU A 201 3.27 5.41 -14.12
N ASP A 202 2.29 6.31 -14.08
CA ASP A 202 2.44 7.73 -14.33
C ASP A 202 1.88 8.59 -13.16
N VAL A 203 1.78 9.89 -13.39
CA VAL A 203 1.15 10.82 -12.45
C VAL A 203 -0.18 11.31 -13.04
N ALA A 204 -1.26 11.16 -12.28
CA ALA A 204 -2.57 11.67 -12.63
C ALA A 204 -2.92 12.90 -11.79
N VAL A 205 -3.65 13.84 -12.40
CA VAL A 205 -4.29 14.96 -11.69
C VAL A 205 -5.72 14.57 -11.39
N VAL A 206 -6.12 14.65 -10.12
CA VAL A 206 -7.48 14.31 -9.67
C VAL A 206 -8.03 15.52 -8.92
N SER A 207 -9.20 16.00 -9.33
CA SER A 207 -9.93 17.02 -8.58
C SER A 207 -10.74 16.38 -7.45
N ASP A 208 -10.97 17.14 -6.37
CA ASP A 208 -11.78 16.65 -5.24
C ASP A 208 -13.18 16.19 -5.66
N ALA A 209 -13.76 16.75 -6.73
CA ALA A 209 -15.06 16.32 -7.24
C ALA A 209 -15.05 14.93 -7.92
N GLN A 210 -13.87 14.46 -8.35
CA GLN A 210 -13.69 13.13 -8.93
C GLN A 210 -13.45 12.04 -7.88
N ILE A 211 -13.31 12.42 -6.61
CA ILE A 211 -13.01 11.52 -5.51
C ILE A 211 -14.32 11.14 -4.81
N GLU A 212 -14.70 9.88 -4.93
CA GLU A 212 -15.75 9.27 -4.11
C GLU A 212 -15.14 8.87 -2.75
N GLY A 213 -15.72 9.32 -1.64
CA GLY A 213 -15.19 9.03 -0.31
C GLY A 213 -15.20 7.52 0.00
N ALA A 214 -14.17 7.03 0.71
CA ALA A 214 -14.08 5.61 1.06
C ALA A 214 -15.27 5.10 1.90
N HIS A 215 -15.84 5.97 2.75
CA HIS A 215 -17.00 5.63 3.58
C HIS A 215 -18.34 5.56 2.82
N THR A 216 -18.42 6.20 1.65
CA THR A 216 -19.62 6.21 0.82
C THR A 216 -19.60 5.13 -0.26
N SER A 217 -18.41 4.63 -0.60
CA SER A 217 -18.27 3.65 -1.66
C SER A 217 -18.34 2.22 -1.14
N ARG A 218 -19.18 1.38 -1.78
CA ARG A 218 -19.26 -0.07 -1.48
C ARG A 218 -18.01 -0.86 -1.88
N LEU A 219 -17.11 -0.23 -2.64
CA LEU A 219 -15.91 -0.85 -3.21
C LEU A 219 -14.69 -0.77 -2.29
N ALA A 220 -14.68 0.17 -1.34
CA ALA A 220 -13.72 0.15 -0.25
C ALA A 220 -14.32 -0.70 0.89
N PRO A 221 -13.58 -1.66 1.46
CA PRO A 221 -14.04 -2.36 2.65
C PRO A 221 -14.38 -1.31 3.72
N VAL A 222 -15.63 -1.31 4.18
CA VAL A 222 -16.08 -0.38 5.23
C VAL A 222 -15.17 -0.57 6.45
N GLY A 223 -14.39 0.44 6.80
CA GLY A 223 -13.45 0.40 7.92
C GLY A 223 -11.97 0.25 7.55
N ASP A 224 -11.63 0.11 6.26
CA ASP A 224 -10.23 0.18 5.84
C ASP A 224 -9.74 1.64 5.84
N HIS A 225 -9.16 2.06 6.97
CA HIS A 225 -8.62 3.40 7.16
C HIS A 225 -7.45 3.75 6.23
N ARG A 226 -6.94 2.82 5.42
CA ARG A 226 -5.83 3.06 4.50
C ARG A 226 -6.30 3.58 3.14
N ILE A 227 -7.59 3.48 2.84
CA ILE A 227 -8.17 3.99 1.61
C ILE A 227 -8.81 5.35 1.92
N ARG A 228 -8.29 6.41 1.31
CA ARG A 228 -8.85 7.77 1.39
C ARG A 228 -10.12 7.88 0.56
N GLY A 229 -10.16 7.23 -0.59
CA GLY A 229 -11.30 7.28 -1.51
C GLY A 229 -11.04 6.56 -2.82
N ILE A 230 -11.93 6.79 -3.78
CA ILE A 230 -11.90 6.17 -5.10
C ILE A 230 -11.97 7.26 -6.15
N ALA A 231 -11.01 7.28 -7.06
CA ALA A 231 -11.01 8.17 -8.21
C ALA A 231 -11.41 7.39 -9.47
N ARG A 232 -12.21 8.02 -10.33
CA ARG A 232 -12.55 7.51 -11.66
C ARG A 232 -11.90 8.38 -12.73
N LEU A 233 -10.91 7.83 -13.44
CA LEU A 233 -10.16 8.51 -14.49
C LEU A 233 -10.36 7.76 -15.80
N GLY A 234 -11.02 8.39 -16.78
CA GLY A 234 -11.22 7.78 -18.10
C GLY A 234 -11.95 6.43 -18.08
N GLY A 235 -12.80 6.19 -17.08
CA GLY A 235 -13.52 4.92 -16.88
C GLY A 235 -12.75 3.88 -16.05
N ALA A 236 -11.45 4.06 -15.81
CA ALA A 236 -10.69 3.21 -14.91
C ALA A 236 -10.89 3.63 -13.45
N VAL A 237 -10.98 2.64 -12.56
CA VAL A 237 -11.11 2.83 -11.11
C VAL A 237 -9.72 2.81 -10.48
N MET A 238 -9.40 3.84 -9.70
CA MET A 238 -8.17 3.95 -8.94
C MET A 238 -8.47 4.15 -7.46
N LEU A 239 -7.90 3.30 -6.62
CA LEU A 239 -8.03 3.40 -5.16
C LEU A 239 -7.00 4.38 -4.61
N LEU A 240 -7.45 5.44 -3.95
CA LEU A 240 -6.57 6.45 -3.37
C LEU A 240 -6.16 6.01 -1.97
N LEU A 241 -4.87 5.76 -1.79
CA LEU A 241 -4.29 5.38 -0.49
C LEU A 241 -4.05 6.61 0.38
N ASP A 242 -4.31 6.46 1.67
CA ASP A 242 -4.01 7.45 2.70
C ASP A 242 -2.59 7.20 3.23
N ALA A 243 -1.64 8.00 2.74
CA ALA A 243 -0.22 7.89 3.11
C ALA A 243 0.00 8.12 4.61
N SER A 244 -0.73 9.04 5.24
CA SER A 244 -0.61 9.34 6.68
C SER A 244 -1.02 8.13 7.51
N ARG A 245 -2.09 7.45 7.10
CA ARG A 245 -2.57 6.23 7.76
C ARG A 245 -1.59 5.07 7.59
N LEU A 246 -1.00 4.93 6.40
CA LEU A 246 0.04 3.94 6.15
C LEU A 246 1.28 4.17 7.03
N LEU A 247 1.73 5.43 7.16
CA LEU A 247 2.88 5.81 8.00
C LEU A 247 2.63 5.57 9.49
N SER A 248 1.41 5.81 9.96
CA SER A 248 1.04 5.66 11.39
C SER A 248 0.77 4.22 11.84
N MET A 249 0.82 3.24 10.94
CA MET A 249 0.42 1.88 11.25
C MET A 249 1.45 1.15 12.14
N PRO A 250 1.03 0.38 13.16
CA PRO A 250 1.94 -0.49 13.88
C PRO A 250 2.52 -1.58 12.96
N LEU A 251 3.84 -1.65 12.89
CA LEU A 251 4.57 -2.67 12.11
C LEU A 251 4.87 -3.94 12.93
N TYR A 252 4.53 -3.91 14.22
CA TYR A 252 4.70 -5.02 15.16
C TYR A 252 3.36 -5.43 15.73
N THR A 253 3.10 -6.73 15.72
CA THR A 253 1.97 -7.29 16.47
C THR A 253 2.43 -7.48 17.91
N ALA A 254 1.83 -6.75 18.85
CA ALA A 254 1.98 -7.06 20.27
C ALA A 254 1.38 -8.46 20.50
N ARG A 255 2.18 -9.37 21.03
CA ARG A 255 1.78 -10.75 21.31
C ARG A 255 1.15 -10.89 22.68
#